data_AF-A0A6L8LJM5-F1
#
_entry.id   AF-A0A6L8LJM5-F1
#
_cell.length_a   1.000
_cell.length_b   1.000
_cell.length_c   1.000
_cell.angle_alpha   90.00
_cell.angle_beta   90.00
_cell.angle_gamma   90.00
#
_symmetry.space_group_name_H-M   'P 1'
#
loop_
_entity.id
_entity.type
_entity.pdbx_description
1 polymer ?
#
loop_
_entity_poly.entity_id
_entity_poly.type
_entity_poly.pdbx_seq_one_letter_code
_entity_poly.pdbx_strand_id
1 'polypeptide(L)'
;MSINTMAQELAAELEDTLRQLEVYRREDTPSSVPAEALPSLLQQCQQICDSIEQTPPLRTLHHFACTGGTLISKCISALPNSVVVSEIDPLSTMGVNKSGWAPRFAPTDLILGLRQAARDVDQDVLVEVFRSSILTAHETLSGQGYSLVLRDHAHSHFCTDVDPASRPSLHEILSPCMPLRSVVTVRHPLDAFLSLTANGWLHFEPVTLDEYSSRYLAFLDRHEGLPVVQYEDFVTAPEEVLEQLCNLLDLPFSPLAFDFLPVIKMTGDSGRSGGRISARRRRDVPQELSDIRHESQNYRALCERFGYDL
;
A
#
# COMPACT_ATOMS: atom_id res chain seq x y z
N MET A 1 45.22 -14.19 9.45
CA MET A 1 44.69 -15.29 10.29
C MET A 1 43.88 -16.21 9.40
N SER A 2 44.12 -17.52 9.47
CA SER A 2 43.28 -18.50 8.78
C SER A 2 41.94 -18.61 9.53
N ILE A 3 40.85 -18.88 8.83
CA ILE A 3 39.52 -19.14 9.41
C ILE A 3 39.60 -20.21 10.50
N ASN A 4 40.51 -21.18 10.34
CA ASN A 4 40.75 -22.24 11.33
C ASN A 4 41.34 -21.72 12.65
N THR A 5 42.15 -20.65 12.58
CA THR A 5 42.76 -20.03 13.77
C THR A 5 41.73 -19.24 14.57
N MET A 6 40.85 -18.50 13.88
CA MET A 6 39.76 -17.75 14.54
C MET A 6 38.72 -18.70 15.16
N ALA A 7 38.43 -19.83 14.53
CA ALA A 7 37.55 -20.85 15.09
C ALA A 7 38.15 -21.52 16.35
N GLN A 8 39.47 -21.72 16.38
CA GLN A 8 40.17 -22.25 17.54
C GLN A 8 40.25 -21.25 18.70
N GLU A 9 40.47 -19.96 18.40
CA GLU A 9 40.46 -18.89 19.39
C GLU A 9 39.06 -18.72 20.01
N LEU A 10 38.01 -18.71 19.18
CA LEU A 10 36.62 -18.66 19.64
C LEU A 10 36.25 -19.88 20.49
N ALA A 11 36.68 -21.08 20.09
CA ALA A 11 36.44 -22.29 20.87
C ALA A 11 37.12 -22.23 22.24
N ALA A 12 38.36 -21.76 22.31
CA ALA A 12 39.10 -21.61 23.57
C ALA A 12 38.44 -20.57 24.49
N GLU A 13 37.95 -19.46 23.92
CA GLU A 13 37.29 -18.39 24.68
C GLU A 13 35.90 -18.82 25.22
N LEU A 14 35.15 -19.62 24.44
CA LEU A 14 33.91 -20.25 24.89
C LEU A 14 34.14 -21.25 26.03
N GLU A 15 35.23 -22.02 25.96
CA GLU A 15 35.57 -23.04 26.94
C GLU A 15 36.11 -22.44 28.26
N ASP A 16 36.77 -21.28 28.19
CA ASP A 16 37.13 -20.49 29.37
C ASP A 16 35.89 -19.85 30.00
N THR A 17 34.98 -19.29 29.19
CA THR A 17 33.71 -18.73 29.66
C THR A 17 32.85 -19.77 30.37
N LEU A 18 32.77 -20.99 29.82
CA LEU A 18 32.07 -22.11 30.46
C LEU A 18 32.66 -22.48 31.82
N ARG A 19 33.99 -22.50 31.95
CA ARG A 19 34.68 -22.72 33.23
C ARG A 19 34.39 -21.63 34.26
N GLN A 20 34.31 -20.37 33.82
CA GLN A 20 33.94 -19.26 34.71
C GLN A 20 32.49 -19.37 35.18
N LEU A 21 31.60 -19.93 34.35
CA LEU A 21 30.20 -20.19 34.69
C LEU A 21 30.01 -21.40 35.62
N GLU A 22 30.91 -22.39 35.62
CA GLU A 22 30.87 -23.52 36.55
C GLU A 22 30.97 -23.07 38.02
N VAL A 23 31.67 -21.97 38.30
CA VAL A 23 31.76 -21.37 39.65
C VAL A 23 30.40 -20.88 40.17
N TYR A 24 29.46 -20.58 39.27
CA TYR A 24 28.09 -20.17 39.61
C TYR A 24 27.11 -21.35 39.72
N ARG A 25 27.57 -22.59 39.47
CA ARG A 25 26.75 -23.79 39.60
C ARG A 25 26.59 -24.11 41.10
N ARG A 26 25.50 -23.63 41.71
CA ARG A 26 25.17 -23.92 43.12
C ARG A 26 25.05 -25.43 43.34
N GLU A 27 25.94 -26.00 44.16
CA GLU A 27 25.96 -27.43 44.51
C GLU A 27 24.82 -27.88 45.44
N ASP A 28 24.04 -26.96 46.01
CA ASP A 28 23.03 -27.26 47.05
C ASP A 28 21.59 -27.53 46.55
N THR A 29 21.41 -27.91 45.29
CA THR A 29 20.08 -28.35 44.82
C THR A 29 20.13 -29.85 44.52
N PRO A 30 19.35 -30.70 45.21
CA PRO A 30 19.32 -32.13 44.92
C PRO A 30 18.92 -32.33 43.46
N SER A 31 19.89 -32.79 42.68
CA SER A 31 19.75 -33.11 41.26
C SER A 31 18.95 -34.41 41.12
N SER A 32 17.62 -34.32 41.12
CA SER A 32 16.77 -35.48 40.83
C SER A 32 15.50 -35.15 40.03
N VAL A 33 15.41 -33.96 39.46
CA VAL A 33 14.47 -33.71 38.36
C VAL A 33 15.35 -33.55 37.13
N PRO A 34 15.23 -34.40 36.10
CA PRO A 34 15.80 -34.07 34.81
C PRO A 34 15.12 -32.75 34.42
N ALA A 35 15.85 -31.65 34.55
CA ALA A 35 15.40 -30.38 34.00
C ALA A 35 15.30 -30.66 32.50
N GLU A 36 14.08 -30.90 32.01
CA GLU A 36 13.81 -30.91 30.57
C GLU A 36 14.49 -29.67 30.03
N ALA A 37 15.45 -29.87 29.12
CA ALA A 37 16.12 -28.77 28.48
C ALA A 37 15.03 -27.92 27.85
N LEU A 38 14.81 -26.72 28.42
CA LEU A 38 13.83 -25.79 27.88
C LEU A 38 14.09 -25.69 26.38
N PRO A 39 13.08 -25.88 25.53
CA PRO A 39 13.29 -25.81 24.08
C PRO A 39 14.03 -24.52 23.79
N SER A 40 15.07 -24.60 22.95
CA SER A 40 15.85 -23.40 22.63
C SER A 40 14.93 -22.29 22.12
N LEU A 41 15.31 -21.03 22.30
CA LEU A 41 14.52 -19.91 21.79
C LEU A 41 14.18 -20.11 20.30
N LEU A 42 15.11 -20.70 19.52
CA LEU A 42 14.91 -21.05 18.13
C LEU A 42 13.86 -22.15 17.92
N GLN A 43 13.82 -23.19 18.76
CA GLN A 43 12.77 -24.21 18.70
C GLN A 43 11.40 -23.65 19.09
N GLN A 44 11.35 -22.76 20.07
CA GLN A 44 10.11 -22.07 20.44
C GLN A 44 9.64 -21.17 19.30
N CYS A 45 10.54 -20.41 18.69
CA CYS A 45 10.24 -19.61 17.50
C CYS A 45 9.75 -20.50 16.34
N GLN A 46 10.41 -21.63 16.08
CA GLN A 46 10.00 -22.56 15.02
C GLN A 46 8.61 -23.14 15.28
N GLN A 47 8.31 -23.56 16.51
CA GLN A 47 6.99 -24.06 16.89
C GLN A 47 5.90 -22.98 16.72
N ILE A 48 6.20 -21.73 17.05
CA ILE A 48 5.30 -20.61 16.80
C ILE A 48 5.10 -20.42 15.29
N CYS A 49 6.18 -20.40 14.50
CA CYS A 49 6.11 -20.29 13.04
C CYS A 49 5.29 -21.43 12.41
N ASP A 50 5.51 -22.67 12.83
CA ASP A 50 4.82 -23.86 12.31
C ASP A 50 3.33 -23.89 12.71
N SER A 51 2.96 -23.22 13.81
CA SER A 51 1.56 -23.10 14.26
C SER A 51 0.77 -22.01 13.54
N ILE A 52 1.42 -21.16 12.73
CA ILE A 52 0.77 -20.13 11.93
C ILE A 52 0.26 -20.79 10.64
N GLU A 53 -0.91 -21.43 10.71
CA GLU A 53 -1.57 -22.07 9.55
C GLU A 53 -2.26 -21.08 8.58
N GLN A 54 -2.14 -19.76 8.83
CA GLN A 54 -2.89 -18.77 8.05
C GLN A 54 -2.05 -18.22 6.89
N THR A 55 -2.56 -18.36 5.67
CA THR A 55 -2.08 -17.60 4.52
C THR A 55 -2.18 -16.11 4.87
N PRO A 56 -1.07 -15.37 4.94
CA PRO A 56 -1.11 -13.96 5.31
C PRO A 56 -1.95 -13.19 4.29
N PRO A 57 -2.69 -12.15 4.70
CA PRO A 57 -3.52 -11.39 3.78
C PRO A 57 -2.66 -10.58 2.82
N LEU A 58 -3.18 -10.33 1.62
CA LEU A 58 -2.65 -9.28 0.76
C LEU A 58 -3.24 -7.93 1.17
N ARG A 59 -2.40 -6.89 1.16
CA ARG A 59 -2.81 -5.55 1.60
C ARG A 59 -3.04 -4.66 0.39
N THR A 60 -4.13 -3.91 0.38
CA THR A 60 -4.43 -2.98 -0.72
C THR A 60 -4.81 -1.60 -0.22
N LEU A 61 -4.28 -0.57 -0.87
CA LEU A 61 -4.58 0.83 -0.61
C LEU A 61 -5.36 1.40 -1.78
N HIS A 62 -6.55 1.93 -1.51
CA HIS A 62 -7.44 2.51 -2.51
C HIS A 62 -7.55 4.01 -2.27
N HIS A 63 -6.96 4.78 -3.16
CA HIS A 63 -6.96 6.24 -3.08
C HIS A 63 -7.64 6.79 -4.31
N PHE A 64 -8.67 7.62 -4.12
CA PHE A 64 -9.16 8.40 -5.24
C PHE A 64 -8.10 9.42 -5.69
N ALA A 65 -8.23 9.95 -6.91
CA ALA A 65 -7.23 10.85 -7.45
C ALA A 65 -7.06 12.10 -6.57
N CYS A 66 -5.80 12.45 -6.28
CA CYS A 66 -5.41 13.60 -5.45
C CYS A 66 -5.89 13.60 -3.98
N THR A 67 -6.19 12.43 -3.39
CA THR A 67 -6.58 12.30 -1.97
C THR A 67 -5.41 12.01 -1.01
N GLY A 68 -4.17 12.26 -1.43
CA GLY A 68 -2.99 12.06 -0.58
C GLY A 68 -2.38 10.65 -0.62
N GLY A 69 -2.82 9.80 -1.56
CA GLY A 69 -2.33 8.42 -1.71
C GLY A 69 -0.80 8.31 -1.72
N THR A 70 -0.10 9.14 -2.49
CA THR A 70 1.38 9.13 -2.54
C THR A 70 2.02 9.30 -1.16
N LEU A 71 1.51 10.21 -0.32
CA LEU A 71 2.07 10.45 1.00
C LEU A 71 1.86 9.23 1.92
N ILE A 72 0.63 8.74 1.97
CA ILE A 72 0.26 7.62 2.84
C ILE A 72 1.02 6.37 2.41
N SER A 73 1.07 6.06 1.11
CA SER A 73 1.82 4.92 0.59
C SER A 73 3.33 5.03 0.84
N LYS A 74 3.92 6.25 0.84
CA LYS A 74 5.32 6.44 1.25
C LYS A 74 5.55 6.08 2.73
N CYS A 75 4.62 6.46 3.61
CA CYS A 75 4.69 6.09 5.03
C CYS A 75 4.60 4.57 5.19
N ILE A 76 3.67 3.92 4.48
CA ILE A 76 3.55 2.46 4.48
C ILE A 76 4.79 1.78 3.90
N SER A 77 5.41 2.34 2.85
CA SER A 77 6.65 1.83 2.27
C SER A 77 7.86 2.01 3.18
N ALA A 78 7.79 2.92 4.16
CA ALA A 78 8.83 3.14 5.14
C ALA A 78 8.68 2.23 6.38
N LEU A 79 7.59 1.47 6.49
CA LEU A 79 7.41 0.50 7.56
C LEU A 79 8.35 -0.71 7.39
N PRO A 80 8.78 -1.34 8.50
CA PRO A 80 9.58 -2.54 8.46
C PRO A 80 8.92 -3.64 7.62
N ASN A 81 9.72 -4.33 6.79
CA ASN A 81 9.31 -5.46 5.98
C ASN A 81 8.12 -5.20 5.04
N SER A 82 7.81 -3.94 4.73
CA SER A 82 6.75 -3.57 3.80
C SER A 82 7.28 -3.45 2.38
N VAL A 83 6.67 -4.17 1.43
CA VAL A 83 6.97 -4.06 0.00
C VAL A 83 5.76 -3.43 -0.67
N VAL A 84 5.87 -2.14 -1.02
CA VAL A 84 4.78 -1.40 -1.67
C VAL A 84 4.99 -1.40 -3.18
N VAL A 85 4.05 -2.00 -3.91
CA VAL A 85 3.97 -1.89 -5.38
C VAL A 85 2.92 -0.83 -5.71
N SER A 86 3.37 0.26 -6.34
CA SER A 86 2.58 1.48 -6.44
C SER A 86 2.00 1.75 -7.82
N GLU A 87 0.78 2.31 -7.81
CA GLU A 87 0.02 2.71 -9.00
C GLU A 87 -0.27 1.54 -9.93
N ILE A 88 -0.94 0.53 -9.39
CA ILE A 88 -1.27 -0.70 -10.10
C ILE A 88 -2.73 -0.71 -10.52
N ASP A 89 -2.93 -0.97 -11.82
CA ASP A 89 -4.22 -1.25 -12.44
C ASP A 89 -3.96 -2.04 -13.75
N PRO A 90 -4.15 -3.37 -13.76
CA PRO A 90 -3.78 -4.21 -14.92
C PRO A 90 -4.61 -3.90 -16.18
N LEU A 91 -5.78 -3.29 -16.00
CA LEU A 91 -6.70 -2.98 -17.09
C LEU A 91 -6.58 -1.53 -17.58
N SER A 92 -5.76 -0.71 -16.91
CA SER A 92 -5.45 0.65 -17.33
C SER A 92 -4.87 0.69 -18.74
N THR A 93 -5.37 1.64 -19.53
CA THR A 93 -4.81 2.01 -20.84
C THR A 93 -3.99 3.31 -20.75
N MET A 94 -3.92 3.94 -19.57
CA MET A 94 -3.09 5.11 -19.37
C MET A 94 -1.61 4.75 -19.58
N GLY A 95 -0.92 5.54 -20.42
CA GLY A 95 0.48 5.29 -20.75
C GLY A 95 0.72 4.15 -21.73
N VAL A 96 -0.33 3.48 -22.22
CA VAL A 96 -0.25 2.67 -23.44
C VAL A 96 -0.16 3.64 -24.63
N ASN A 97 0.68 3.30 -25.60
CA ASN A 97 1.00 4.18 -26.72
C ASN A 97 -0.25 4.78 -27.38
N LYS A 98 -0.25 6.11 -27.53
CA LYS A 98 -1.21 6.80 -28.39
C LYS A 98 -0.85 6.55 -29.86
N SER A 99 -1.87 6.43 -30.71
CA SER A 99 -1.73 6.21 -32.15
C SER A 99 -0.66 7.12 -32.77
N GLY A 100 0.20 6.56 -33.62
CA GLY A 100 1.25 7.30 -34.34
C GLY A 100 2.67 7.22 -33.75
N TRP A 101 2.86 6.58 -32.58
CA TRP A 101 4.18 6.44 -31.95
C TRP A 101 4.65 4.97 -31.87
N ALA A 102 5.96 4.76 -32.04
CA ALA A 102 6.58 3.44 -31.92
C ALA A 102 6.35 2.84 -30.51
N PRO A 103 5.96 1.54 -30.41
CA PRO A 103 5.70 0.85 -29.13
C PRO A 103 6.74 1.17 -28.04
N ARG A 104 6.28 1.55 -26.84
CA ARG A 104 7.17 1.75 -25.69
C ARG A 104 7.86 0.43 -25.35
N PHE A 105 9.19 0.40 -25.43
CA PHE A 105 9.99 -0.76 -25.05
C PHE A 105 10.06 -0.91 -23.52
N ALA A 106 9.37 -1.93 -22.99
CA ALA A 106 9.42 -2.32 -21.58
C ALA A 106 9.48 -3.85 -21.48
N PRO A 107 10.66 -4.48 -21.65
CA PRO A 107 10.79 -5.92 -21.83
C PRO A 107 10.43 -6.76 -20.59
N THR A 108 10.29 -6.14 -19.42
CA THR A 108 9.88 -6.78 -18.17
C THR A 108 8.39 -6.60 -17.85
N ASP A 109 7.67 -5.82 -18.65
CA ASP A 109 6.23 -5.57 -18.47
C ASP A 109 5.44 -6.46 -19.42
N LEU A 110 5.09 -7.65 -18.94
CA LEU A 110 4.38 -8.65 -19.75
C LEU A 110 2.99 -8.16 -20.18
N ILE A 111 2.29 -7.40 -19.33
CA ILE A 111 0.97 -6.86 -19.65
C ILE A 111 1.09 -5.83 -20.78
N LEU A 112 2.08 -4.93 -20.73
CA LEU A 112 2.33 -4.02 -21.84
C LEU A 112 2.72 -4.77 -23.11
N GLY A 113 3.57 -5.80 -23.01
CA GLY A 113 3.95 -6.64 -24.14
C GLY A 113 2.74 -7.33 -24.80
N LEU A 114 1.82 -7.88 -24.01
CA LEU A 114 0.57 -8.48 -24.49
C LEU A 114 -0.33 -7.45 -25.18
N ARG A 115 -0.42 -6.23 -24.63
CA ARG A 115 -1.18 -5.12 -25.26
C ARG A 115 -0.58 -4.60 -26.55
N GLN A 116 0.74 -4.75 -26.74
CA GLN A 116 1.46 -4.34 -27.94
C GLN A 116 1.59 -5.48 -28.97
N ALA A 117 1.05 -6.67 -28.67
CA ALA A 117 1.09 -7.79 -29.60
C ALA A 117 0.29 -7.48 -30.87
N ALA A 118 0.67 -8.13 -31.98
CA ALA A 118 0.00 -7.93 -33.27
C ALA A 118 -1.46 -8.44 -33.30
N ARG A 119 -1.86 -9.22 -32.29
CA ARG A 119 -3.23 -9.72 -32.12
C ARG A 119 -3.75 -9.21 -30.80
N ASP A 120 -5.02 -8.85 -30.78
CA ASP A 120 -5.70 -8.43 -29.57
C ASP A 120 -5.72 -9.58 -28.55
N VAL A 121 -5.52 -9.21 -27.29
CA VAL A 121 -5.54 -10.11 -26.14
C VAL A 121 -6.69 -9.70 -25.24
N ASP A 122 -7.55 -10.66 -24.91
CA ASP A 122 -8.72 -10.42 -24.07
C ASP A 122 -8.31 -9.93 -22.67
N GLN A 123 -9.14 -9.05 -22.10
CA GLN A 123 -8.89 -8.50 -20.77
C GLN A 123 -8.77 -9.58 -19.69
N ASP A 124 -9.53 -10.67 -19.81
CA ASP A 124 -9.47 -11.81 -18.88
C ASP A 124 -8.09 -12.45 -18.84
N VAL A 125 -7.40 -12.53 -19.98
CA VAL A 125 -6.01 -13.02 -20.04
C VAL A 125 -5.08 -12.06 -19.30
N LEU A 126 -5.25 -10.74 -19.47
CA LEU A 126 -4.44 -9.75 -18.75
C LEU A 126 -4.67 -9.81 -17.23
N VAL A 127 -5.92 -10.01 -16.81
CA VAL A 127 -6.30 -10.22 -15.42
C VAL A 127 -5.63 -11.48 -14.87
N GLU A 128 -5.63 -12.57 -15.62
CA GLU A 128 -5.04 -13.83 -15.16
C GLU A 128 -3.51 -13.78 -15.04
N VAL A 129 -2.84 -13.14 -16.01
CA VAL A 129 -1.40 -12.86 -15.92
C VAL A 129 -1.09 -12.00 -14.68
N PHE A 130 -1.89 -10.96 -14.45
CA PHE A 130 -1.75 -10.10 -13.28
C PHE A 130 -1.93 -10.89 -11.98
N ARG A 131 -3.04 -11.64 -11.84
CA ARG A 131 -3.34 -12.46 -10.66
C ARG A 131 -2.23 -13.45 -10.36
N SER A 132 -1.79 -14.21 -11.37
CA SER A 132 -0.71 -15.19 -11.22
C SER A 132 0.59 -14.56 -10.74
N SER A 133 0.90 -13.35 -11.23
CA SER A 133 2.08 -12.59 -10.82
C SER A 133 1.97 -12.13 -9.36
N ILE A 134 0.82 -11.60 -8.95
CA ILE A 134 0.58 -11.16 -7.57
C ILE A 134 0.58 -12.33 -6.59
N LEU A 135 -0.06 -13.45 -6.95
CA LEU A 135 -0.08 -14.67 -6.13
C LEU A 135 1.34 -15.18 -5.86
N THR A 136 2.13 -15.33 -6.91
CA THR A 136 3.53 -15.77 -6.80
C THR A 136 4.37 -14.80 -5.95
N ALA A 137 4.23 -13.49 -6.19
CA ALA A 137 4.95 -12.48 -5.45
C ALA A 137 4.56 -12.48 -3.97
N HIS A 138 3.26 -12.57 -3.68
CA HIS A 138 2.71 -12.60 -2.33
C HIS A 138 3.22 -13.81 -1.55
N GLU A 139 3.14 -15.02 -2.11
CA GLU A 139 3.64 -16.25 -1.49
C GLU A 139 5.14 -16.15 -1.20
N THR A 140 5.93 -15.75 -2.20
CA THR A 140 7.39 -15.66 -2.09
C THR A 140 7.83 -14.64 -1.04
N LEU A 141 7.24 -13.45 -1.06
CA LEU A 141 7.57 -12.37 -0.13
C LEU A 141 7.11 -12.69 1.29
N SER A 142 5.91 -13.25 1.43
CA SER A 142 5.39 -13.69 2.73
C SER A 142 6.25 -14.77 3.36
N GLY A 143 6.72 -15.75 2.58
CA GLY A 143 7.66 -16.77 3.04
C GLY A 143 9.01 -16.22 3.49
N GLN A 144 9.35 -14.99 3.09
CA GLN A 144 10.56 -14.26 3.53
C GLN A 144 10.29 -13.27 4.66
N GLY A 145 9.06 -13.21 5.19
CA GLY A 145 8.65 -12.29 6.24
C GLY A 145 8.30 -10.87 5.77
N TYR A 146 8.16 -10.65 4.46
CA TYR A 146 7.70 -9.38 3.90
C TYR A 146 6.18 -9.33 3.77
N SER A 147 5.61 -8.16 3.99
CA SER A 147 4.20 -7.86 3.69
C SER A 147 4.09 -7.15 2.35
N LEU A 148 3.44 -7.79 1.37
CA LEU A 148 3.14 -7.17 0.09
C LEU A 148 1.93 -6.23 0.24
N VAL A 149 2.10 -4.98 -0.23
CA VAL A 149 1.06 -3.96 -0.25
C VAL A 149 0.92 -3.42 -1.67
N LEU A 150 -0.30 -3.43 -2.22
CA LEU A 150 -0.59 -2.86 -3.53
C LEU A 150 -1.28 -1.51 -3.36
N ARG A 151 -0.76 -0.46 -3.98
CA ARG A 151 -1.46 0.82 -4.09
C ARG A 151 -2.17 0.88 -5.44
N ASP A 152 -3.49 0.89 -5.38
CA ASP A 152 -4.38 1.01 -6.53
C ASP A 152 -4.17 2.33 -7.28
N HIS A 153 -4.26 2.28 -8.60
CA HIS A 153 -4.33 3.46 -9.45
C HIS A 153 -5.77 3.77 -9.86
N ALA A 154 -6.63 4.06 -8.89
CA ALA A 154 -8.05 4.36 -9.13
C ALA A 154 -8.27 5.54 -10.11
N HIS A 155 -7.28 6.42 -10.29
CA HIS A 155 -7.34 7.48 -11.29
C HIS A 155 -7.58 6.94 -12.72
N SER A 156 -6.87 5.87 -13.14
CA SER A 156 -7.08 5.26 -14.47
C SER A 156 -8.38 4.47 -14.60
N HIS A 157 -9.09 4.24 -13.50
CA HIS A 157 -10.38 3.58 -13.51
C HIS A 157 -11.52 4.61 -13.52
N PHE A 158 -11.52 5.55 -12.59
CA PHE A 158 -12.69 6.40 -12.35
C PHE A 158 -12.58 7.79 -12.99
N CYS A 159 -11.38 8.28 -13.28
CA CYS A 159 -11.16 9.63 -13.81
C CYS A 159 -10.83 9.61 -15.31
N THR A 160 -11.54 8.79 -16.08
CA THR A 160 -11.35 8.67 -17.54
C THR A 160 -12.69 8.75 -18.28
N ASP A 161 -12.67 8.89 -19.60
CA ASP A 161 -13.87 8.84 -20.46
C ASP A 161 -14.51 7.44 -20.53
N VAL A 162 -13.86 6.42 -19.97
CA VAL A 162 -14.40 5.05 -19.93
C VAL A 162 -15.31 4.90 -18.71
N ASP A 163 -16.46 4.28 -18.91
CA ASP A 163 -17.38 3.94 -17.82
C ASP A 163 -16.67 3.03 -16.79
N PRO A 164 -16.56 3.45 -15.50
CA PRO A 164 -15.94 2.63 -14.48
C PRO A 164 -16.68 1.31 -14.23
N ALA A 165 -17.96 1.19 -14.60
CA ALA A 165 -18.72 -0.05 -14.51
C ALA A 165 -18.30 -1.10 -15.56
N SER A 166 -17.61 -0.71 -16.63
CA SER A 166 -17.27 -1.58 -17.76
C SER A 166 -16.20 -2.64 -17.47
N ARG A 167 -15.51 -2.55 -16.32
CA ARG A 167 -14.43 -3.46 -15.92
C ARG A 167 -14.36 -3.62 -14.40
N PRO A 168 -13.76 -4.71 -13.88
CA PRO A 168 -13.62 -4.89 -12.45
C PRO A 168 -12.56 -3.94 -11.85
N SER A 169 -12.73 -3.61 -10.57
CA SER A 169 -11.75 -2.86 -9.77
C SER A 169 -10.58 -3.74 -9.34
N LEU A 170 -9.47 -3.15 -8.89
CA LEU A 170 -8.35 -3.92 -8.34
C LEU A 170 -8.80 -4.81 -7.17
N HIS A 171 -9.67 -4.30 -6.30
CA HIS A 171 -10.21 -5.03 -5.17
C HIS A 171 -11.02 -6.26 -5.64
N GLU A 172 -11.91 -6.09 -6.61
CA GLU A 172 -12.73 -7.18 -7.16
C GLU A 172 -11.92 -8.20 -7.96
N ILE A 173 -10.82 -7.77 -8.59
CA ILE A 173 -9.89 -8.67 -9.26
C ILE A 173 -9.24 -9.61 -8.24
N LEU A 174 -8.86 -9.12 -7.06
CA LEU A 174 -8.03 -9.87 -6.10
C LEU A 174 -8.82 -10.57 -4.99
N SER A 175 -9.98 -10.04 -4.58
CA SER A 175 -10.77 -10.57 -3.46
C SER A 175 -11.22 -12.03 -3.62
N PRO A 176 -11.47 -12.57 -4.84
CA PRO A 176 -11.79 -13.99 -5.00
C PRO A 176 -10.58 -14.92 -4.83
N CYS A 177 -9.35 -14.39 -4.89
CA CYS A 177 -8.13 -15.19 -4.97
C CYS A 177 -7.45 -15.40 -3.61
N MET A 178 -7.61 -14.47 -2.66
CA MET A 178 -6.95 -14.51 -1.35
C MET A 178 -7.59 -13.56 -0.33
N PRO A 179 -7.36 -13.75 0.97
CA PRO A 179 -7.78 -12.80 1.99
C PRO A 179 -7.15 -11.41 1.76
N LEU A 180 -7.97 -10.36 1.82
CA LEU A 180 -7.53 -8.98 1.67
C LEU A 180 -7.66 -8.19 2.96
N ARG A 181 -6.68 -7.32 3.22
CA ARG A 181 -6.78 -6.19 4.14
C ARG A 181 -6.71 -4.91 3.33
N SER A 182 -7.83 -4.23 3.18
CA SER A 182 -7.97 -3.10 2.27
C SER A 182 -8.37 -1.85 3.04
N VAL A 183 -7.80 -0.70 2.67
CA VAL A 183 -8.20 0.61 3.21
C VAL A 183 -8.48 1.58 2.06
N VAL A 184 -9.55 2.36 2.22
CA VAL A 184 -9.86 3.49 1.36
C VAL A 184 -9.39 4.77 2.04
N THR A 185 -8.74 5.66 1.30
CA THR A 185 -8.47 7.02 1.80
C THR A 185 -9.29 8.03 1.07
N VAL A 186 -9.80 9.01 1.81
CA VAL A 186 -10.56 10.12 1.25
C VAL A 186 -9.93 11.46 1.57
N ARG A 187 -10.32 12.48 0.81
CA ARG A 187 -9.93 13.87 1.05
C ARG A 187 -11.12 14.75 0.71
N HIS A 188 -11.16 15.95 1.26
CA HIS A 188 -12.16 16.93 0.88
C HIS A 188 -12.28 17.06 -0.66
N PRO A 189 -13.46 16.85 -1.25
CA PRO A 189 -13.62 16.70 -2.69
C PRO A 189 -13.21 17.94 -3.48
N LEU A 190 -13.50 19.14 -2.97
CA LEU A 190 -13.04 20.38 -3.62
C LEU A 190 -11.51 20.48 -3.66
N ASP A 191 -10.81 20.12 -2.59
CA ASP A 191 -9.33 20.20 -2.55
C ASP A 191 -8.68 19.18 -3.49
N ALA A 192 -9.28 17.99 -3.60
CA ALA A 192 -8.84 16.96 -4.52
C ALA A 192 -9.13 17.37 -5.98
N PHE A 193 -10.33 17.89 -6.28
CA PHE A 193 -10.69 18.43 -7.60
C PHE A 193 -9.76 19.55 -8.05
N LEU A 194 -9.54 20.58 -7.21
CA LEU A 194 -8.61 21.69 -7.53
C LEU A 194 -7.18 21.20 -7.77
N SER A 195 -6.76 20.14 -7.08
CA SER A 195 -5.45 19.53 -7.30
C SER A 195 -5.39 18.79 -8.63
N LEU A 196 -6.46 18.07 -8.99
CA LEU A 196 -6.60 17.36 -10.25
C LEU A 196 -6.57 18.33 -11.45
N THR A 197 -7.33 19.42 -11.35
CA THR A 197 -7.36 20.52 -12.35
C THR A 197 -5.98 21.11 -12.56
N ALA A 198 -5.29 21.45 -11.47
CA ALA A 198 -3.98 22.09 -11.57
C ALA A 198 -2.88 21.18 -12.13
N ASN A 199 -3.04 19.85 -12.02
CA ASN A 199 -2.12 18.89 -12.61
C ASN A 199 -2.47 18.55 -14.07
N GLY A 200 -3.59 19.04 -14.60
CA GLY A 200 -4.04 18.68 -15.96
C GLY A 200 -4.49 17.23 -16.08
N TRP A 201 -5.01 16.65 -15.00
CA TRP A 201 -5.40 15.24 -14.91
C TRP A 201 -6.91 15.02 -15.04
N LEU A 202 -7.63 15.96 -15.64
CA LEU A 202 -9.04 15.80 -15.96
C LEU A 202 -9.12 15.07 -17.31
N HIS A 203 -9.44 13.78 -17.28
CA HIS A 203 -9.53 12.92 -18.47
C HIS A 203 -10.95 12.37 -18.69
N PHE A 204 -11.96 13.09 -18.20
CA PHE A 204 -13.37 12.76 -18.32
C PHE A 204 -14.17 13.98 -18.78
N GLU A 205 -15.31 13.75 -19.44
CA GLU A 205 -16.27 14.79 -19.81
C GLU A 205 -17.67 14.49 -19.25
N PRO A 206 -18.45 15.52 -18.83
CA PRO A 206 -18.08 16.93 -18.79
C PRO A 206 -17.14 17.25 -17.62
N VAL A 207 -16.16 18.13 -17.84
CA VAL A 207 -15.22 18.57 -16.79
C VAL A 207 -15.90 19.50 -15.76
N THR A 208 -16.66 18.92 -14.82
CA THR A 208 -17.40 19.66 -13.78
C THR A 208 -17.15 19.08 -12.38
N LEU A 209 -17.40 19.89 -11.34
CA LEU A 209 -17.32 19.45 -9.95
C LEU A 209 -18.35 18.36 -9.64
N ASP A 210 -19.53 18.42 -10.25
CA ASP A 210 -20.58 17.44 -10.03
C ASP A 210 -20.22 16.08 -10.65
N GLU A 211 -19.72 16.07 -11.88
CA GLU A 211 -19.24 14.85 -12.55
C GLU A 211 -18.05 14.23 -11.81
N TYR A 212 -17.10 15.07 -11.36
CA TYR A 212 -16.00 14.60 -10.51
C TYR A 212 -16.53 13.94 -9.22
N SER A 213 -17.50 14.56 -8.56
CA SER A 213 -18.06 14.07 -7.31
C SER A 213 -18.88 12.79 -7.51
N SER A 214 -19.60 12.67 -8.62
CA SER A 214 -20.30 11.45 -9.05
C SER A 214 -19.34 10.28 -9.22
N ARG A 215 -18.19 10.50 -9.90
CA ARG A 215 -17.14 9.48 -10.07
C ARG A 215 -16.50 9.08 -8.75
N TYR A 216 -16.35 10.02 -7.83
CA TYR A 216 -15.85 9.74 -6.50
C TYR A 216 -16.87 8.91 -5.69
N LEU A 217 -18.16 9.24 -5.75
CA LEU A 217 -19.21 8.41 -5.16
C LEU A 217 -19.19 6.98 -5.73
N ALA A 218 -19.10 6.82 -7.06
CA ALA A 218 -18.98 5.52 -7.70
C ALA A 218 -17.74 4.73 -7.23
N PHE A 219 -16.60 5.40 -7.01
CA PHE A 219 -15.44 4.76 -6.39
C PHE A 219 -15.74 4.27 -4.98
N LEU A 220 -16.39 5.09 -4.15
CA LEU A 220 -16.71 4.71 -2.77
C LEU A 220 -17.73 3.57 -2.70
N ASP A 221 -18.71 3.56 -3.58
CA ASP A 221 -19.75 2.53 -3.62
C ASP A 221 -19.17 1.18 -4.05
N ARG A 222 -18.19 1.17 -4.96
CA ARG A 222 -17.44 -0.06 -5.32
C ARG A 222 -16.48 -0.56 -4.24
N HIS A 223 -16.25 0.24 -3.21
CA HIS A 223 -15.43 -0.10 -2.05
C HIS A 223 -16.26 -0.08 -0.76
N GLU A 224 -17.58 -0.24 -0.87
CA GLU A 224 -18.46 -0.30 0.29
C GLU A 224 -18.04 -1.41 1.26
N GLY A 225 -18.13 -1.11 2.56
CA GLY A 225 -17.73 -2.03 3.62
C GLY A 225 -16.24 -2.02 3.94
N LEU A 226 -15.40 -1.35 3.15
CA LEU A 226 -13.99 -1.16 3.50
C LEU A 226 -13.81 0.00 4.50
N PRO A 227 -12.84 -0.10 5.42
CA PRO A 227 -12.51 0.99 6.32
C PRO A 227 -12.01 2.21 5.54
N VAL A 228 -12.49 3.39 5.95
CA VAL A 228 -12.15 4.68 5.33
C VAL A 228 -11.32 5.53 6.30
N VAL A 229 -10.28 6.17 5.79
CA VAL A 229 -9.42 7.11 6.53
C VAL A 229 -9.39 8.46 5.81
N GLN A 230 -9.58 9.57 6.54
CA GLN A 230 -9.52 10.91 5.96
C GLN A 230 -8.07 11.41 5.90
N TYR A 231 -7.69 12.03 4.78
CA TYR A 231 -6.40 12.67 4.59
C TYR A 231 -6.17 13.80 5.61
N GLU A 232 -7.22 14.54 5.93
CA GLU A 232 -7.25 15.65 6.87
C GLU A 232 -6.84 15.20 8.27
N ASP A 233 -7.32 14.03 8.71
CA ASP A 233 -6.88 13.40 9.96
C ASP A 233 -5.41 13.03 9.88
N PHE A 234 -4.99 12.39 8.78
CA PHE A 234 -3.60 11.96 8.59
C PHE A 234 -2.59 13.12 8.64
N VAL A 235 -2.93 14.29 8.10
CA VAL A 235 -2.02 15.45 8.15
C VAL A 235 -2.07 16.22 9.46
N THR A 236 -3.08 15.97 10.29
CA THR A 236 -3.26 16.58 11.61
C THR A 236 -2.58 15.74 12.69
N ALA A 237 -2.77 14.42 12.64
CA ALA A 237 -2.23 13.44 13.59
C ALA A 237 -1.55 12.26 12.84
N PRO A 238 -0.40 12.48 12.16
CA PRO A 238 0.19 11.49 11.27
C PRO A 238 0.61 10.19 11.96
N GLU A 239 1.14 10.25 13.18
CA GLU A 239 1.55 9.06 13.95
C GLU A 239 0.33 8.20 14.32
N GLU A 240 -0.69 8.80 14.91
CA GLU A 240 -1.92 8.12 15.35
C GLU A 240 -2.64 7.47 14.16
N VAL A 241 -2.78 8.20 13.05
CA VAL A 241 -3.48 7.69 11.87
C VAL A 241 -2.62 6.65 11.14
N LEU A 242 -1.28 6.76 11.14
CA LEU A 242 -0.42 5.71 10.61
C LEU A 242 -0.53 4.42 11.44
N GLU A 243 -0.58 4.52 12.77
CA GLU A 243 -0.82 3.38 13.65
C GLU A 243 -2.20 2.74 13.38
N GLN A 244 -3.24 3.56 13.21
CA GLN A 244 -4.56 3.09 12.79
C GLN A 244 -4.51 2.34 11.45
N LEU A 245 -3.83 2.90 10.44
CA LEU A 245 -3.64 2.26 9.15
C LEU A 245 -2.90 0.93 9.27
N CYS A 246 -1.86 0.87 10.11
CA CYS A 246 -1.13 -0.36 10.39
C CYS A 246 -2.06 -1.43 10.97
N ASN A 247 -2.91 -1.07 11.94
CA ASN A 247 -3.87 -2.00 12.53
C ASN A 247 -4.91 -2.51 11.50
N LEU A 248 -5.44 -1.63 10.65
CA LEU A 248 -6.40 -2.00 9.61
C LEU A 248 -5.78 -2.91 8.55
N LEU A 249 -4.51 -2.67 8.23
CA LEU A 249 -3.76 -3.42 7.22
C LEU A 249 -3.03 -4.63 7.81
N ASP A 250 -3.10 -4.87 9.13
CA ASP A 250 -2.31 -5.90 9.80
C ASP A 250 -0.80 -5.77 9.50
N LEU A 251 -0.25 -4.56 9.69
CA LEU A 251 1.15 -4.22 9.49
C LEU A 251 1.80 -3.84 10.82
N PRO A 252 3.12 -4.08 10.99
CA PRO A 252 3.84 -3.60 12.16
C PRO A 252 3.98 -2.08 12.11
N PHE A 253 3.47 -1.38 13.13
CA PHE A 253 3.72 0.05 13.29
C PHE A 253 5.18 0.32 13.69
N SER A 254 5.77 1.37 13.11
CA SER A 254 7.06 1.89 13.54
C SER A 254 7.04 3.42 13.48
N PRO A 255 7.30 4.13 14.60
CA PRO A 255 7.36 5.59 14.60
C PRO A 255 8.52 6.12 13.74
N LEU A 256 9.55 5.30 13.49
CA LEU A 256 10.69 5.66 12.64
C LEU A 256 10.33 5.75 11.14
N ALA A 257 9.13 5.33 10.72
CA ALA A 257 8.72 5.39 9.32
C ALA A 257 8.79 6.82 8.75
N PHE A 258 8.53 7.85 9.56
CA PHE A 258 8.59 9.25 9.13
C PHE A 258 10.01 9.71 8.78
N ASP A 259 11.03 9.16 9.44
CA ASP A 259 12.43 9.51 9.20
C ASP A 259 12.92 9.04 7.83
N PHE A 260 12.33 7.95 7.29
CA PHE A 260 12.70 7.41 5.99
C PHE A 260 11.94 8.03 4.82
N LEU A 261 10.89 8.82 5.06
CA LEU A 261 10.09 9.43 3.98
C LEU A 261 10.89 10.15 2.89
N PRO A 262 11.94 10.94 3.22
CA PRO A 262 12.70 11.66 2.20
C PRO A 262 13.45 10.75 1.21
N VAL A 263 13.75 9.50 1.59
CA VAL A 263 14.53 8.56 0.75
C VAL A 263 13.64 7.60 -0.05
N ILE A 264 12.36 7.48 0.29
CA ILE A 264 11.42 6.62 -0.45
C ILE A 264 11.08 7.26 -1.80
N LYS A 265 11.42 6.55 -2.88
CA LYS A 265 11.04 6.87 -4.26
C LYS A 265 9.94 5.92 -4.70
N MET A 266 8.91 6.46 -5.36
CA MET A 266 7.74 5.70 -5.78
C MET A 266 7.10 6.35 -7.01
N THR A 267 6.38 5.57 -7.82
CA THR A 267 5.55 6.09 -8.91
C THR A 267 4.46 7.04 -8.38
N GLY A 268 4.15 8.08 -9.14
CA GLY A 268 3.16 9.09 -8.72
C GLY A 268 3.65 10.05 -7.65
N ASP A 269 4.96 10.28 -7.54
CA ASP A 269 5.57 11.24 -6.59
C ASP A 269 5.29 12.70 -6.98
N SER A 270 4.02 13.08 -6.96
CA SER A 270 3.46 14.26 -7.63
C SER A 270 3.47 15.55 -6.83
N GLY A 271 4.18 15.64 -5.70
CA GLY A 271 4.45 16.97 -5.13
C GLY A 271 4.52 17.15 -3.62
N ARG A 272 4.84 16.11 -2.83
CA ARG A 272 5.33 16.32 -1.45
C ARG A 272 6.83 16.08 -1.39
N SER A 273 7.59 17.14 -1.60
CA SER A 273 9.02 17.23 -1.30
C SER A 273 9.19 17.97 0.04
N GLY A 274 9.33 17.23 1.13
CA GLY A 274 9.56 17.80 2.46
C GLY A 274 9.39 16.77 3.55
N GLY A 275 10.28 16.79 4.55
CA GLY A 275 10.30 15.80 5.63
C GLY A 275 9.16 15.93 6.64
N ARG A 276 8.45 17.07 6.68
CA ARG A 276 7.38 17.30 7.67
C ARG A 276 5.99 17.15 7.08
N ILE A 277 5.22 16.22 7.64
CA ILE A 277 3.79 16.08 7.34
C ILE A 277 3.04 17.21 8.05
N SER A 278 2.14 17.85 7.30
CA SER A 278 1.31 18.96 7.76
C SER A 278 0.21 19.24 6.75
N ALA A 279 -0.88 19.84 7.23
CA ALA A 279 -1.95 20.35 6.40
C ALA A 279 -1.42 21.42 5.44
N ARG A 280 -1.99 21.44 4.22
CA ARG A 280 -1.73 22.50 3.24
C ARG A 280 -2.95 23.41 3.19
N ARG A 281 -2.71 24.71 3.03
CA ARG A 281 -3.78 25.67 2.74
C ARG A 281 -4.52 25.22 1.46
N ARG A 282 -5.85 25.25 1.51
CA ARG A 282 -6.71 25.08 0.34
C ARG A 282 -6.29 26.04 -0.78
N ARG A 283 -6.26 25.54 -2.02
CA ARG A 283 -6.02 26.36 -3.21
C ARG A 283 -7.15 27.38 -3.35
N ASP A 284 -6.85 28.54 -3.93
CA ASP A 284 -7.88 29.54 -4.17
C ASP A 284 -8.98 28.95 -5.06
N VAL A 285 -10.24 29.14 -4.65
CA VAL A 285 -11.42 28.60 -5.33
C VAL A 285 -11.87 29.63 -6.37
N PRO A 286 -11.86 29.31 -7.68
CA PRO A 286 -12.42 30.19 -8.71
C PRO A 286 -13.88 30.56 -8.40
N GLN A 287 -14.27 31.80 -8.71
CA GLN A 287 -15.63 32.29 -8.42
C GLN A 287 -16.70 31.41 -9.04
N GLU A 288 -16.49 30.95 -10.27
CA GLU A 288 -17.40 30.04 -10.99
C GLU A 288 -17.65 28.74 -10.21
N LEU A 289 -16.61 28.18 -9.55
CA LEU A 289 -16.77 27.00 -8.71
C LEU A 289 -17.43 27.33 -7.36
N SER A 290 -17.28 28.55 -6.86
CA SER A 290 -17.93 28.98 -5.61
C SER A 290 -19.45 28.90 -5.71
N ASP A 291 -20.01 29.31 -6.85
CA ASP A 291 -21.46 29.32 -7.06
C ASP A 291 -22.01 27.90 -7.29
N ILE A 292 -21.26 27.07 -8.04
CA ILE A 292 -21.64 25.69 -8.39
C ILE A 292 -21.64 24.75 -7.18
N ARG A 293 -20.85 25.02 -6.12
CA ARG A 293 -20.77 24.16 -4.91
C ARG A 293 -22.13 23.89 -4.27
N HIS A 294 -23.01 24.87 -4.25
CA HIS A 294 -24.33 24.73 -3.63
C HIS A 294 -25.36 24.05 -4.54
N GLU A 295 -25.13 24.08 -5.85
CA GLU A 295 -26.00 23.51 -6.88
C GLU A 295 -25.62 22.06 -7.22
N SER A 296 -24.35 21.68 -7.03
CA SER A 296 -23.87 20.32 -7.29
C SER A 296 -24.41 19.32 -6.27
N GLN A 297 -25.34 18.49 -6.71
CA GLN A 297 -25.97 17.45 -5.89
C GLN A 297 -24.94 16.41 -5.42
N ASN A 298 -24.08 15.95 -6.33
CA ASN A 298 -23.11 14.89 -6.01
C ASN A 298 -22.00 15.40 -5.08
N TYR A 299 -21.56 16.64 -5.25
CA TYR A 299 -20.59 17.27 -4.34
C TYR A 299 -21.15 17.38 -2.92
N ARG A 300 -22.40 17.85 -2.79
CA ARG A 300 -23.07 17.96 -1.49
C ARG A 300 -23.22 16.60 -0.81
N ALA A 301 -23.67 15.59 -1.55
CA ALA A 301 -23.80 14.23 -1.02
C ALA A 301 -22.46 13.67 -0.52
N LEU A 302 -21.37 13.95 -1.26
CA LEU A 302 -20.03 13.52 -0.89
C LEU A 302 -19.48 14.26 0.34
N CYS A 303 -19.73 15.56 0.45
CA CYS A 303 -19.39 16.33 1.66
C CYS A 303 -20.17 15.81 2.87
N GLU A 304 -21.48 15.59 2.72
CA GLU A 304 -22.35 15.06 3.79
C GLU A 304 -21.89 13.67 4.27
N ARG A 305 -21.48 12.78 3.35
CA ARG A 305 -21.02 11.42 3.68
C ARG A 305 -19.83 11.38 4.65
N PHE A 306 -19.00 12.42 4.67
CA PHE A 306 -17.79 12.48 5.50
C PHE A 306 -17.75 13.68 6.45
N GLY A 307 -18.83 14.45 6.55
CA GLY A 307 -18.92 15.61 7.43
C GLY A 307 -18.05 16.80 7.00
N TYR A 308 -17.80 16.95 5.69
CA TYR A 308 -17.10 18.13 5.17
C TYR A 308 -18.03 19.34 5.05
N ASP A 309 -17.45 20.52 5.28
CA ASP A 309 -18.13 21.79 5.00
C ASP A 309 -18.36 21.99 3.50
N LEU A 310 -19.48 22.61 3.14
CA LEU A 310 -19.84 22.87 1.74
C LEU A 310 -18.94 23.86 1.07
#